data_AF-A0A7X6ZFC7-F1
#
_entry.id   AF-A0A7X6ZFC7-F1
#
_cell.length_a   1.000
_cell.length_b   1.000
_cell.length_c   1.000
_cell.angle_alpha   90.00
_cell.angle_beta   90.00
_cell.angle_gamma   90.00
#
_symmetry.space_group_name_H-M   'P 1'
#
loop_
_entity.id
_entity.type
_entity.pdbx_description
1 polymer ?
#
loop_
_entity_poly.entity_id
_entity_poly.type
_entity_poly.pdbx_seq_one_letter_code
_entity_poly.pdbx_strand_id
1 'polypeptide(L)'
;RSVVGTADLDELLSNRDKLNQTIQKIVDEATDSWGIKVTAVEIKDVVLPNEMQRAIARQAEAERNRRAAVIQAEGEKQAAEKLAEASEILTSVQGGLTLRMFRSLSEMTNSQNTTILFPLPMELRQILPEIRSYLDEASQREE
;
A
#
# COMPACT_ATOMS: atom_id res chain seq x y z
N ARG A 1 42.81 13.80 -0.51
CA ARG A 1 42.35 12.43 -0.85
C ARG A 1 41.88 11.63 0.38
N SER A 2 42.40 11.87 1.60
CA SER A 2 42.00 11.09 2.79
C SER A 2 40.55 11.27 3.25
N VAL A 3 39.98 12.49 3.20
CA VAL A 3 38.64 12.75 3.77
C VAL A 3 37.53 11.95 3.08
N VAL A 4 37.62 11.78 1.76
CA VAL A 4 36.60 11.06 0.96
C VAL A 4 36.66 9.55 1.17
N GLY A 5 37.78 9.00 1.64
CA GLY A 5 37.93 7.56 1.89
C GLY A 5 37.49 7.11 3.29
N THR A 6 37.28 8.05 4.22
CA THR A 6 36.87 7.75 5.60
C THR A 6 35.38 8.02 5.85
N ALA A 7 34.74 8.84 5.01
CA ALA A 7 33.32 9.11 5.09
C ALA A 7 32.51 7.97 4.45
N ASP A 8 31.45 7.55 5.11
CA ASP A 8 30.49 6.59 4.54
C ASP A 8 29.78 7.22 3.34
N LEU A 9 29.49 6.41 2.32
CA LEU A 9 28.84 6.89 1.09
C LEU A 9 27.51 7.61 1.37
N ASP A 10 26.78 7.13 2.36
CA ASP A 10 25.50 7.72 2.76
C ASP A 10 25.67 9.12 3.36
N GLU A 11 26.80 9.36 4.04
CA GLU A 11 27.19 10.67 4.56
C GLU A 11 27.63 11.60 3.42
N LEU A 12 28.35 11.09 2.42
CA LEU A 12 28.71 11.86 1.21
C LEU A 12 27.47 12.32 0.42
N LEU A 13 26.42 11.51 0.39
CA LEU A 13 25.18 11.82 -0.32
C LEU A 13 24.22 12.71 0.51
N SER A 14 24.14 12.50 1.82
CA SER A 14 23.17 13.17 2.69
C SER A 14 23.71 14.45 3.36
N ASN A 15 25.03 14.56 3.57
CA ASN A 15 25.67 15.64 4.33
C ASN A 15 26.71 16.43 3.50
N ARG A 16 26.37 16.77 2.24
CA ARG A 16 27.27 17.54 1.35
C ARG A 16 27.81 18.83 1.98
N ASP A 17 26.98 19.58 2.70
CA ASP A 17 27.39 20.85 3.31
C ASP A 17 28.46 20.68 4.39
N LYS A 18 28.33 19.65 5.24
CA LYS A 18 29.33 19.35 6.27
C LYS A 18 30.66 18.93 5.65
N LEU A 19 30.59 18.15 4.57
CA LEU A 19 31.79 17.71 3.88
C LEU A 19 32.51 18.88 3.19
N ASN A 20 31.75 19.76 2.54
CA ASN A 20 32.27 20.97 1.90
C ASN A 20 33.00 21.86 2.91
N GLN A 21 32.42 22.09 4.10
CA GLN A 21 33.07 22.85 5.17
C GLN A 21 34.35 22.18 5.69
N THR A 22 34.31 20.86 5.87
CA THR A 22 35.47 20.09 6.33
C THR A 22 36.62 20.16 5.32
N ILE A 23 36.31 19.99 4.03
CA ILE A 23 37.31 20.09 2.96
C ILE A 23 37.83 21.53 2.85
N GLN A 24 36.94 22.53 2.89
CA GLN A 24 37.35 23.93 2.86
C GLN A 24 38.38 24.22 3.94
N LYS A 25 38.11 23.83 5.19
CA LYS A 25 39.02 24.07 6.32
C LYS A 25 40.41 23.44 6.10
N ILE A 26 40.44 22.20 5.64
CA ILE A 26 41.70 21.47 5.40
C ILE A 26 42.50 22.11 4.25
N VAL A 27 41.81 22.53 3.18
CA VAL A 27 42.48 23.16 2.04
C VAL A 27 42.96 24.56 2.42
N ASP A 28 42.16 25.37 3.11
CA ASP A 28 42.54 26.72 3.57
C ASP A 28 43.83 26.65 4.42
N GLU A 29 43.86 25.76 5.42
CA GLU A 29 45.03 25.56 6.30
C GLU A 29 46.29 25.12 5.51
N ALA A 30 46.13 24.31 4.46
CA ALA A 30 47.25 23.92 3.61
C ALA A 30 47.74 25.05 2.69
N THR A 31 46.82 25.92 2.25
CA THR A 31 47.09 26.97 1.25
C THR A 31 47.50 28.32 1.89
N ASP A 32 47.32 28.47 3.20
CA ASP A 32 47.78 29.62 3.99
C ASP A 32 49.28 29.89 3.82
N SER A 33 50.09 28.83 3.71
CA SER A 33 51.53 28.93 3.47
C SER A 33 51.91 29.59 2.14
N TRP A 34 50.96 29.66 1.19
CA TRP A 34 51.11 30.32 -0.11
C TRP A 34 50.39 31.67 -0.18
N GLY A 35 49.75 32.12 0.91
CA GLY A 35 49.01 33.38 0.97
C GLY A 35 47.71 33.39 0.16
N ILE A 36 47.14 32.21 -0.15
CA ILE A 36 45.91 32.06 -0.91
C ILE A 36 44.78 31.69 0.04
N LYS A 37 43.74 32.53 0.10
CA LYS A 37 42.54 32.28 0.92
C LYS A 37 41.47 31.53 0.12
N VAL A 38 41.00 30.40 0.65
CA VAL A 38 40.00 29.56 -0.02
C VAL A 38 38.59 29.93 0.46
N THR A 39 37.79 30.52 -0.45
CA THR A 39 36.47 31.06 -0.07
C THR A 39 35.37 29.99 -0.02
N ALA A 40 35.40 29.01 -0.91
CA ALA A 40 34.44 27.90 -0.95
C ALA A 40 35.03 26.69 -1.67
N VAL A 41 34.65 25.50 -1.25
CA VAL A 41 34.94 24.23 -1.94
C VAL A 41 33.64 23.46 -2.09
N GLU A 42 33.38 22.97 -3.30
CA GLU A 42 32.19 22.20 -3.61
C GLU A 42 32.56 20.90 -4.32
N ILE A 43 31.92 19.81 -3.89
CA ILE A 43 32.04 18.50 -4.54
C ILE A 43 31.15 18.51 -5.79
N LYS A 44 31.76 18.50 -6.97
CA LYS A 44 31.04 18.32 -8.24
C LYS A 44 30.55 16.87 -8.40
N ASP A 45 31.44 15.99 -8.86
CA ASP A 45 31.08 14.63 -9.27
C ASP A 45 31.78 13.57 -8.42
N VAL A 46 31.02 12.59 -7.94
CA VAL A 46 31.53 11.40 -7.25
C VAL A 46 31.33 10.21 -8.18
N VAL A 47 32.43 9.63 -8.65
CA VAL A 47 32.39 8.44 -9.52
C VAL A 47 32.46 7.21 -8.64
N LEU A 48 31.36 6.44 -8.62
CA LEU A 48 31.28 5.17 -7.91
C LEU A 48 31.66 4.01 -8.85
N PRO A 49 32.35 2.97 -8.36
CA PRO A 49 32.56 1.74 -9.13
C PRO A 49 31.22 1.08 -9.50
N ASN A 50 31.11 0.58 -10.74
CA ASN A 50 29.90 -0.08 -11.25
C ASN A 50 29.41 -1.24 -10.36
N GLU A 51 30.31 -1.96 -9.70
CA GLU A 51 29.95 -3.05 -8.79
C GLU A 51 29.20 -2.56 -7.55
N MET A 52 29.68 -1.47 -6.95
CA MET A 52 29.06 -0.85 -5.78
C MET A 52 27.69 -0.27 -6.13
N GLN A 53 27.57 0.41 -7.27
CA GLN A 53 26.29 0.96 -7.73
C GLN A 53 25.22 -0.14 -7.89
N ARG A 54 25.61 -1.30 -8.44
CA ARG A 54 24.71 -2.48 -8.56
C ARG A 54 24.35 -3.09 -7.20
N ALA A 55 25.24 -3.06 -6.22
CA ALA A 55 24.95 -3.55 -4.87
C ALA A 55 23.93 -2.63 -4.17
N ILE A 56 24.14 -1.31 -4.25
CA ILE A 56 23.25 -0.30 -3.66
C ILE A 56 21.87 -0.37 -4.33
N ALA A 57 21.81 -0.46 -5.66
CA ALA A 57 20.54 -0.57 -6.37
C ALA A 57 19.74 -1.80 -5.90
N ARG A 58 20.39 -2.97 -5.77
CA ARG A 58 19.76 -4.19 -5.26
C ARG A 58 19.29 -4.06 -3.82
N GLN A 59 20.07 -3.42 -2.96
CA GLN A 59 19.68 -3.19 -1.56
C GLN A 59 18.50 -2.21 -1.47
N ALA A 60 18.53 -1.12 -2.23
CA ALA A 60 17.46 -0.13 -2.27
C ALA A 60 16.15 -0.74 -2.81
N GLU A 61 16.24 -1.58 -3.84
CA GLU A 61 15.09 -2.32 -4.37
C GLU A 61 14.53 -3.31 -3.36
N ALA A 62 15.38 -4.06 -2.66
CA ALA A 62 14.97 -4.99 -1.62
C ALA A 62 14.24 -4.27 -0.47
N GLU A 63 14.79 -3.17 0.05
CA GLU A 63 14.16 -2.40 1.12
C GLU A 63 12.87 -1.73 0.65
N ARG A 64 12.82 -1.22 -0.58
CA ARG A 64 11.60 -0.68 -1.18
C ARG A 64 10.51 -1.76 -1.28
N ASN A 65 10.84 -2.95 -1.77
CA ASN A 65 9.89 -4.05 -1.89
C ASN A 65 9.42 -4.53 -0.52
N ARG A 66 10.32 -4.59 0.47
CA ARG A 66 9.98 -4.93 1.85
C ARG A 66 8.98 -3.92 2.43
N ARG A 67 9.25 -2.62 2.27
CA ARG A 67 8.34 -1.55 2.73
C ARG A 67 7.00 -1.60 2.03
N ALA A 68 6.99 -1.80 0.72
CA ALA A 68 5.75 -1.93 -0.06
C ALA A 68 4.90 -3.11 0.42
N ALA A 69 5.51 -4.27 0.67
CA ALA A 69 4.81 -5.45 1.18
C ALA A 69 4.18 -5.22 2.57
N VAL A 70 4.90 -4.53 3.47
CA VAL A 70 4.37 -4.19 4.80
C VAL A 70 3.19 -3.22 4.70
N ILE A 71 3.30 -2.18 3.87
CA ILE A 71 2.22 -1.21 3.66
C ILE A 71 0.99 -1.89 3.07
N GLN A 72 1.18 -2.78 2.10
CA GLN A 72 0.09 -3.53 1.48
C GLN A 72 -0.61 -4.42 2.50
N ALA A 73 0.14 -5.19 3.29
CA ALA A 73 -0.43 -6.07 4.31
C ALA A 73 -1.19 -5.30 5.39
N GLU A 74 -0.68 -4.14 5.80
CA GLU A 74 -1.36 -3.26 6.76
C GLU A 74 -2.65 -2.67 6.17
N GLY A 75 -2.62 -2.23 4.91
CA GLY A 75 -3.81 -1.76 4.20
C GLY A 75 -4.88 -2.84 4.05
N GLU A 76 -4.48 -4.07 3.72
CA GLU A 76 -5.38 -5.23 3.62
C GLU A 76 -6.01 -5.57 4.96
N LYS A 77 -5.23 -5.54 6.05
CA LYS A 77 -5.74 -5.76 7.41
C LYS A 77 -6.79 -4.72 7.79
N GLN A 78 -6.50 -3.44 7.59
CA GLN A 78 -7.44 -2.35 7.91
C GLN A 78 -8.72 -2.47 7.07
N ALA A 79 -8.61 -2.82 5.78
CA ALA A 79 -9.76 -3.06 4.93
C ALA A 79 -10.60 -4.24 5.44
N ALA A 80 -9.98 -5.35 5.82
CA ALA A 80 -10.67 -6.52 6.36
C ALA A 80 -11.40 -6.22 7.67
N GLU A 81 -10.76 -5.49 8.59
CA GLU A 81 -11.37 -5.05 9.84
C GLU A 81 -12.63 -4.20 9.59
N LYS A 82 -12.55 -3.22 8.67
CA LYS A 82 -13.70 -2.39 8.30
C LYS A 82 -14.82 -3.15 7.62
N LEU A 83 -14.48 -4.13 6.78
CA LEU A 83 -15.49 -5.01 6.18
C LEU A 83 -16.17 -5.91 7.21
N ALA A 84 -15.42 -6.42 8.19
CA ALA A 84 -15.98 -7.22 9.28
C ALA A 84 -16.94 -6.39 10.14
N GLU A 85 -16.54 -5.19 10.53
CA GLU A 85 -17.39 -4.23 11.26
C GLU A 85 -18.68 -3.90 10.47
N ALA A 86 -18.55 -3.63 9.16
CA ALA A 86 -19.69 -3.38 8.30
C ALA A 86 -20.62 -4.61 8.19
N SER A 87 -20.05 -5.81 8.11
CA SER A 87 -20.81 -7.06 8.05
C SER A 87 -21.61 -7.31 9.32
N GLU A 88 -21.01 -7.05 10.49
CA GLU A 88 -21.69 -7.15 11.79
C GLU A 88 -22.87 -6.18 11.89
N ILE A 89 -22.69 -4.94 11.43
CA ILE A 89 -23.78 -3.96 11.39
C ILE A 89 -24.90 -4.44 10.45
N LEU A 90 -24.56 -4.97 9.27
CA LEU A 90 -25.55 -5.43 8.28
C LEU A 90 -26.32 -6.68 8.74
N THR A 91 -25.72 -7.56 9.54
CA THR A 91 -26.39 -8.74 10.11
C THR A 91 -27.21 -8.39 11.35
N SER A 92 -26.81 -7.37 12.13
CA SER A 92 -27.57 -6.92 13.31
C SER A 92 -28.97 -6.38 12.97
N VAL A 93 -29.15 -5.86 11.75
CA VAL A 93 -30.43 -5.36 11.25
C VAL A 93 -31.11 -6.43 10.40
N GLN A 94 -32.34 -6.80 10.75
CA GLN A 94 -33.13 -7.75 9.96
C GLN A 94 -33.30 -7.27 8.51
N GLY A 95 -32.79 -8.04 7.54
CA GLY A 95 -32.82 -7.69 6.12
C GLY A 95 -31.72 -6.71 5.65
N GLY A 96 -30.76 -6.32 6.50
CA GLY A 96 -29.68 -5.40 6.15
C GLY A 96 -28.78 -5.89 5.01
N LEU A 97 -28.36 -7.17 5.07
CA LEU A 97 -27.66 -7.85 3.97
C LEU A 97 -28.47 -7.83 2.67
N THR A 98 -29.78 -8.06 2.75
CA THR A 98 -30.68 -8.05 1.59
C THR A 98 -30.77 -6.65 0.96
N LEU A 99 -30.84 -5.59 1.76
CA LEU A 99 -30.81 -4.21 1.25
C LEU A 99 -29.46 -3.85 0.63
N ARG A 100 -28.35 -4.31 1.22
CA ARG A 100 -27.01 -4.17 0.63
C ARG A 100 -26.93 -4.88 -0.73
N MET A 101 -27.50 -6.08 -0.85
CA MET A 101 -27.60 -6.80 -2.12
C MET A 101 -28.40 -6.00 -3.16
N PHE A 102 -29.58 -5.49 -2.80
CA PHE A 102 -30.37 -4.66 -3.72
C PHE A 102 -29.63 -3.38 -4.17
N ARG A 103 -28.90 -2.73 -3.26
CA ARG A 103 -28.09 -1.56 -3.61
C ARG A 103 -26.96 -1.91 -4.57
N SER A 104 -26.22 -2.99 -4.32
CA SER A 104 -25.17 -3.46 -5.22
C SER A 104 -25.73 -3.80 -6.60
N LEU A 105 -26.91 -4.44 -6.67
CA LEU A 105 -27.60 -4.71 -7.94
C LEU A 105 -27.97 -3.41 -8.67
N SER A 106 -28.50 -2.42 -7.96
CA SER A 106 -28.82 -1.11 -8.56
C SER A 106 -27.60 -0.34 -9.04
N GLU A 107 -26.44 -0.51 -8.40
CA GLU A 107 -25.18 0.07 -8.86
C GLU A 107 -24.67 -0.64 -10.13
N MET A 108 -24.85 -1.96 -10.21
CA MET A 108 -24.44 -2.78 -11.37
C MET A 108 -25.32 -2.59 -12.60
N THR A 109 -26.63 -2.38 -12.45
CA THR A 109 -27.57 -2.15 -13.58
C THR A 109 -27.31 -0.83 -14.32
N ASN A 110 -26.57 0.11 -13.71
CA ASN A 110 -26.13 1.33 -14.38
C ASN A 110 -24.93 1.07 -15.32
N SER A 111 -24.28 -0.10 -15.23
CA SER A 111 -23.26 -0.55 -16.18
C SER A 111 -23.95 -1.32 -17.33
N GLN A 112 -23.80 -0.84 -18.55
CA GLN A 112 -24.42 -1.44 -19.74
C GLN A 112 -23.85 -2.86 -19.95
N ASN A 113 -24.72 -3.88 -19.93
CA ASN A 113 -24.48 -5.32 -20.20
C ASN A 113 -24.02 -6.21 -19.03
N THR A 114 -24.92 -6.64 -18.14
CA THR A 114 -24.66 -7.80 -17.25
C THR A 114 -25.90 -8.70 -17.08
N THR A 115 -25.78 -9.99 -17.40
CA THR A 115 -26.72 -11.04 -16.99
C THR A 115 -26.60 -11.26 -15.49
N ILE A 116 -27.64 -10.95 -14.72
CA ILE A 116 -27.62 -11.03 -13.26
C ILE A 116 -27.97 -12.46 -12.83
N LEU A 117 -26.97 -13.23 -12.37
CA LEU A 117 -27.19 -14.51 -11.71
C LEU A 117 -27.60 -14.25 -10.26
N PHE A 118 -28.85 -14.55 -9.92
CA PHE A 118 -29.39 -14.33 -8.58
C PHE A 118 -29.19 -15.58 -7.70
N PRO A 119 -28.25 -15.58 -6.73
CA PRO A 119 -28.19 -16.66 -5.76
C PRO A 119 -29.39 -16.55 -4.83
N LEU A 120 -30.25 -17.57 -4.80
CA LEU A 120 -31.38 -17.60 -3.88
C LEU A 120 -30.87 -17.73 -2.44
N PRO A 121 -31.29 -16.82 -1.53
CA PRO A 121 -30.93 -16.90 -0.11
C PRO A 121 -31.31 -18.27 0.47
N MET A 122 -30.44 -18.81 1.32
CA MET A 122 -30.64 -20.12 1.96
C MET A 122 -31.87 -20.13 2.87
N GLU A 123 -32.27 -18.95 3.34
CA GLU A 123 -33.45 -18.63 4.12
C GLU A 123 -34.74 -18.99 3.37
N LEU A 124 -34.77 -18.84 2.03
CA LEU A 124 -35.93 -19.25 1.21
C LEU A 124 -36.17 -20.77 1.26
N ARG A 125 -35.14 -21.57 1.55
CA ARG A 125 -35.31 -23.03 1.70
C ARG A 125 -36.10 -23.41 2.94
N GLN A 126 -36.19 -22.54 3.94
CA GLN A 126 -37.01 -22.77 5.13
C GLN A 126 -38.50 -22.47 4.87
N ILE A 127 -38.80 -21.55 3.95
CA ILE A 127 -40.17 -21.15 3.57
C ILE A 127 -40.77 -22.11 2.53
N LEU A 128 -39.93 -22.73 1.69
CA LEU A 128 -40.36 -23.72 0.68
C LEU A 128 -41.27 -24.85 1.23
N PRO A 129 -40.93 -25.52 2.35
CA PRO A 129 -41.78 -26.58 2.89
C PRO A 129 -43.12 -26.06 3.44
N GLU A 130 -43.18 -24.84 4.00
CA GLU A 130 -44.45 -24.23 4.42
C GLU A 130 -45.36 -23.94 3.23
N ILE A 131 -44.83 -23.37 2.15
CA ILE A 131 -45.61 -23.12 0.92
C ILE A 131 -46.15 -24.44 0.36
N ARG A 132 -45.36 -25.51 0.41
CA ARG A 132 -45.79 -26.84 -0.05
C ARG A 132 -46.95 -27.39 0.78
N SER A 133 -46.90 -27.29 2.11
CA SER A 133 -48.01 -27.76 2.95
C SER A 133 -49.29 -26.96 2.73
N TYR A 134 -49.21 -25.65 2.51
CA TYR A 134 -50.39 -24.84 2.20
C TYR A 134 -51.04 -25.20 0.85
N LEU A 135 -50.23 -25.57 -0.15
CA LEU A 135 -50.73 -26.00 -1.46
C LEU A 135 -51.34 -27.42 -1.41
N ASP A 136 -50.74 -28.32 -0.62
CA ASP A 136 -51.29 -29.67 -0.39
C ASP A 136 -52.61 -29.61 0.40
N GLU A 137 -52.76 -28.67 1.35
CA GLU A 137 -54.02 -28.43 2.06
C GLU A 137 -55.09 -27.75 1.18
N ALA A 138 -54.68 -26.82 0.30
CA ALA A 138 -55.60 -26.15 -0.62
C ALA A 138 -56.18 -27.12 -1.68
N SER A 139 -55.36 -28.07 -2.15
CA SER A 139 -55.80 -29.09 -3.10
C SER A 139 -56.72 -30.15 -2.49
N GLN A 140 -56.66 -30.39 -1.18
CA GLN A 140 -57.60 -31.27 -0.46
C GLN A 140 -58.93 -30.62 -0.12
N ARG A 141 -59.08 -29.29 -0.28
CA ARG A 141 -60.34 -28.57 -0.05
C ARG A 141 -61.17 -28.39 -1.32
N GLU A 142 -60.63 -28.76 -2.48
CA GLU A 142 -61.32 -28.73 -3.78
C GLU A 142 -61.89 -30.10 -4.21
N GLU A 143 -61.69 -31.17 -3.43
CA GLU A 143 -62.43 -32.45 -3.51
C GLU A 143 -63.53 -32.53 -2.42
#